data_AF-K4GT78-F1
#
_entry.id   AF-K4GT78-F1
#
_cell.length_a   1.000
_cell.length_b   1.000
_cell.length_c   1.000
_cell.angle_alpha   90.00
_cell.angle_beta   90.00
_cell.angle_gamma   90.00
#
_symmetry.space_group_name_H-M   'P 1'
#
loop_
_entity.id
_entity.type
_entity.pdbx_description
1 polymer ?
#
loop_
_entity_poly.entity_id
_entity_poly.type
_entity_poly.pdbx_seq_one_letter_code
_entity_poly.pdbx_strand_id
1 'polypeptide(L)'
;TARTGTEINKNIIRKKVYLRGFSASNLKAYTRMFFKDEGCRTLVLNQLEANPNLCSLCSVPLFCWIIFKCFDHFHSTFDSHEFSDITVTLTDVFLLMTEVHLNRTQKTNLLKKNTRSQIETYKTNKNILFSLSKIAHRGMQKSLFVFDQDEVLIDISEQDLHLGFLRAVPGYGRCSNQFSYEFLHLILQSFFTALFLVMEKKVGAKELLHFFTECSTIDTSLSDCLPINWLKNHHSTGEDPFRNNEHFHFTNLFLCGLLSKAKHKLLRHLVSSASLKKKRKVLLAYFSVSMKSHLKGLIRARLKEYKQ
;
A
#
# COMPACT_ATOMS: atom_id res chain seq x y z
N THR A 1 -5.75 13.16 -16.08
CA THR A 1 -4.63 13.24 -15.12
C THR A 1 -3.82 11.97 -15.23
N ALA A 2 -2.51 12.01 -15.05
CA ALA A 2 -1.65 10.83 -15.12
C ALA A 2 -0.75 10.78 -13.89
N ARG A 3 -0.23 9.59 -13.60
CA ARG A 3 0.76 9.36 -12.55
C ARG A 3 2.13 9.92 -12.96
N THR A 4 3.05 10.00 -12.01
CA THR A 4 4.39 10.49 -12.32
C THR A 4 5.13 9.40 -13.11
N GLY A 5 5.97 9.78 -14.07
CA GLY A 5 6.65 8.80 -14.93
C GLY A 5 5.82 8.23 -16.08
N THR A 6 4.53 8.57 -16.21
CA THR A 6 3.78 8.27 -17.45
C THR A 6 4.40 9.05 -18.62
N GLU A 7 4.97 8.31 -19.58
CA GLU A 7 5.55 8.88 -20.80
C GLU A 7 4.45 9.28 -21.77
N ILE A 8 4.18 10.58 -21.86
CA ILE A 8 3.24 11.14 -22.82
C ILE A 8 4.05 11.96 -23.82
N ASN A 9 3.72 11.83 -25.11
CA ASN A 9 4.39 12.55 -26.17
C ASN A 9 4.39 14.07 -25.89
N LYS A 10 5.58 14.68 -25.85
CA LYS A 10 5.75 16.10 -25.53
C LYS A 10 5.07 17.01 -26.56
N ASN A 11 4.92 16.54 -27.80
CA ASN A 11 4.35 17.31 -28.91
C ASN A 11 2.83 17.53 -28.78
N ILE A 12 2.16 16.81 -27.87
CA ILE A 12 0.71 16.97 -27.61
C ILE A 12 0.41 17.64 -26.25
N ILE A 13 1.44 17.95 -25.45
CA ILE A 13 1.27 18.56 -24.12
C ILE A 13 1.64 20.04 -24.17
N ARG A 14 0.63 20.92 -24.01
CA ARG A 14 0.83 22.37 -23.91
C ARG A 14 1.28 22.84 -22.52
N LYS A 15 0.82 22.19 -21.45
CA LYS A 15 1.13 22.55 -20.05
C LYS A 15 1.18 21.30 -19.17
N LYS A 16 2.17 21.23 -18.30
CA LYS A 16 2.30 20.20 -17.27
C LYS A 16 2.15 20.84 -15.89
N VAL A 17 1.28 20.28 -15.05
CA VAL A 17 1.07 20.72 -13.67
C VAL A 17 1.29 19.53 -12.76
N TYR A 18 2.07 19.72 -11.70
CA TYR A 18 2.37 18.69 -10.71
C TYR A 18 1.52 18.92 -9.47
N LEU A 19 0.71 17.93 -9.10
CA LEU A 19 -0.02 17.93 -7.84
C LEU A 19 0.88 17.33 -6.75
N ARG A 20 1.42 18.19 -5.86
CA ARG A 20 2.40 17.79 -4.83
C ARG A 20 1.80 17.41 -3.47
N GLY A 21 0.48 17.47 -3.31
CA GLY A 21 -0.20 17.18 -2.04
C GLY A 21 -0.38 18.41 -1.16
N PHE A 22 -0.51 18.20 0.16
CA PHE A 22 -0.74 19.24 1.14
C PHE A 22 0.56 19.92 1.58
N SER A 23 0.55 21.25 1.57
CA SER A 23 1.46 22.05 2.38
C SER A 23 1.06 21.95 3.86
N ALA A 24 1.94 22.38 4.77
CA ALA A 24 1.61 22.46 6.20
C ALA A 24 0.37 23.32 6.48
N SER A 25 0.18 24.43 5.75
CA SER A 25 -1.01 25.28 5.88
C SER A 25 -2.28 24.58 5.38
N ASN A 26 -2.21 23.88 4.24
CA ASN A 26 -3.33 23.13 3.69
C ASN A 26 -3.70 21.94 4.58
N LEU A 27 -2.72 21.27 5.19
CA LEU A 27 -2.96 20.21 6.16
C LEU A 27 -3.72 20.74 7.38
N LYS A 28 -3.30 21.87 7.96
CA LYS A 28 -4.02 22.52 9.08
C LYS A 28 -5.46 22.90 8.69
N ALA A 29 -5.66 23.43 7.49
CA ALA A 29 -7.00 23.76 6.99
C ALA A 29 -7.86 22.51 6.81
N TYR A 30 -7.28 21.44 6.26
CA TYR A 30 -7.95 20.16 6.11
C TYR A 30 -8.32 19.53 7.47
N THR A 31 -7.44 19.60 8.48
CA THR A 31 -7.75 19.16 9.85
C THR A 31 -8.96 19.88 10.42
N ARG A 32 -9.05 21.22 10.26
CA ARG A 32 -10.21 22.02 10.67
C ARG A 32 -11.49 21.64 9.92
N MET A 33 -11.36 21.33 8.63
CA MET A 33 -12.50 20.93 7.81
C MET A 33 -13.03 19.55 8.23
N PHE A 34 -12.12 18.61 8.53
CA PHE A 34 -12.44 17.21 8.84
C PHE A 34 -12.94 17.03 10.27
N PHE A 35 -12.23 17.57 11.27
CA PHE A 35 -12.59 17.47 12.68
C PHE A 35 -13.35 18.72 13.12
N LYS A 36 -14.65 18.55 13.35
CA LYS A 36 -15.52 19.64 13.81
C LYS A 36 -15.32 19.96 15.29
N ASP A 37 -15.08 18.93 16.09
CA ASP A 37 -14.76 19.06 17.51
C ASP A 37 -13.38 19.68 17.71
N GLU A 38 -13.30 20.67 18.60
CA GLU A 38 -12.07 21.42 18.87
C GLU A 38 -11.04 20.61 19.65
N GLY A 39 -11.48 19.75 20.56
CA GLY A 39 -10.61 18.86 21.33
C GLY A 39 -9.91 17.85 20.41
N CYS A 40 -10.68 17.14 19.57
CA CYS A 40 -10.16 16.23 18.57
C CYS A 40 -9.20 16.94 17.61
N ARG A 41 -9.57 18.13 17.12
CA ARG A 41 -8.72 18.93 16.23
C ARG A 41 -7.37 19.26 16.88
N THR A 42 -7.39 19.73 18.12
CA THR A 42 -6.18 20.09 18.87
C THR A 42 -5.29 18.87 19.08
N LEU A 43 -5.90 17.75 19.48
CA LEU A 43 -5.21 16.49 19.67
C LEU A 43 -4.51 16.00 18.39
N VAL A 44 -5.22 16.00 17.25
CA VAL A 44 -4.65 15.61 15.95
C VAL A 44 -3.46 16.49 15.58
N LEU A 45 -3.59 17.81 15.75
CA LEU A 45 -2.53 18.75 15.43
C LEU A 45 -1.28 18.51 16.30
N ASN A 46 -1.47 18.28 17.60
CA ASN A 46 -0.36 17.97 18.51
C ASN A 46 0.36 16.67 18.11
N GLN A 47 -0.39 15.64 17.69
CA GLN A 47 0.20 14.38 17.21
C GLN A 47 0.96 14.54 15.89
N LEU A 48 0.46 15.36 14.97
CA LEU A 48 1.16 15.68 13.72
C LEU A 48 2.43 16.49 13.99
N GLU A 49 2.43 17.36 14.99
CA GLU A 49 3.61 18.14 15.38
C GLU A 49 4.66 17.27 16.09
N ALA A 50 4.23 16.37 16.98
CA ALA A 50 5.10 15.49 17.73
C ALA A 50 5.73 14.36 16.89
N ASN A 51 5.09 13.94 15.78
CA ASN A 51 5.56 12.82 14.95
C ASN A 51 5.81 13.24 13.49
N PRO A 52 7.07 13.55 13.12
CA PRO A 52 7.42 13.98 11.76
C PRO A 52 7.09 12.96 10.67
N ASN A 53 7.14 11.66 10.97
CA ASN A 53 6.80 10.60 10.01
C ASN A 53 5.30 10.62 9.70
N LEU A 54 4.47 10.74 10.75
CA LEU A 54 3.03 10.87 10.58
C LEU A 54 2.67 12.14 9.79
N CYS A 55 3.31 13.26 10.11
CA CYS A 55 3.15 14.52 9.37
C CYS A 55 3.54 14.37 7.89
N SER A 56 4.67 13.73 7.61
CA SER A 56 5.14 13.45 6.25
C SER A 56 4.15 12.57 5.48
N LEU A 57 3.61 11.52 6.11
CA LEU A 57 2.54 10.71 5.50
C LEU A 57 1.30 11.56 5.19
N CYS A 58 0.92 12.46 6.09
CA CYS A 58 -0.24 13.35 5.92
C CYS A 58 -0.05 14.45 4.85
N SER A 59 1.16 14.63 4.30
CA SER A 59 1.36 15.46 3.12
C SER A 59 0.65 14.89 1.88
N VAL A 60 0.40 13.58 1.83
CA VAL A 60 -0.37 12.93 0.77
C VAL A 60 -1.85 12.89 1.17
N PRO A 61 -2.77 13.56 0.45
CA PRO A 61 -4.17 13.71 0.86
C PRO A 61 -4.90 12.40 1.17
N LEU A 62 -4.64 11.34 0.40
CA LEU A 62 -5.23 10.02 0.65
C LEU A 62 -4.79 9.45 2.00
N PHE A 63 -3.49 9.49 2.30
CA PHE A 63 -2.98 8.95 3.56
C PHE A 63 -3.47 9.77 4.74
N CYS A 64 -3.50 11.10 4.59
CA CYS A 64 -4.11 12.00 5.57
C CYS A 64 -5.57 11.63 5.84
N TRP A 65 -6.38 11.42 4.79
CA TRP A 65 -7.78 11.00 4.94
C TRP A 65 -7.93 9.65 5.65
N ILE A 66 -7.09 8.66 5.33
CA ILE A 66 -7.12 7.34 6.00
C ILE A 66 -6.77 7.50 7.48
N ILE A 67 -5.68 8.20 7.80
CA ILE A 67 -5.23 8.46 9.17
C ILE A 67 -6.34 9.18 9.95
N PHE A 68 -6.94 10.22 9.37
CA PHE A 68 -8.01 10.98 10.03
C PHE A 68 -9.27 10.14 10.25
N LYS A 69 -9.66 9.31 9.27
CA LYS A 69 -10.79 8.38 9.42
C LYS A 69 -10.56 7.31 10.48
N CYS A 70 -9.31 6.97 10.73
CA CYS A 70 -8.91 5.98 11.74
C CYS A 70 -8.41 6.64 13.02
N PHE A 71 -8.53 7.96 13.17
CA PHE A 71 -7.81 8.70 14.20
C PHE A 71 -8.19 8.28 15.62
N ASP A 72 -9.46 7.96 15.90
CA ASP A 72 -9.86 7.50 17.22
C ASP A 72 -9.15 6.20 17.63
N HIS A 73 -9.00 5.27 16.68
CA HIS A 73 -8.28 4.01 16.89
C HIS A 73 -6.76 4.22 16.88
N PHE A 74 -6.28 5.15 16.07
CA PHE A 74 -4.89 5.58 16.03
C PHE A 74 -4.49 6.31 17.32
N HIS A 75 -5.40 7.02 17.96
CA HIS A 75 -5.14 7.64 19.24
C HIS A 75 -5.09 6.53 20.29
N SER A 76 -6.15 5.72 20.44
CA SER A 76 -6.20 4.67 21.48
C SER A 76 -5.08 3.63 21.41
N THR A 77 -4.64 3.25 20.21
CA THR A 77 -3.57 2.24 20.03
C THR A 77 -2.19 2.78 20.37
N PHE A 78 -2.00 4.09 20.27
CA PHE A 78 -0.68 4.69 20.37
C PHE A 78 -0.57 5.71 21.54
N ASP A 79 -1.65 5.96 22.30
CA ASP A 79 -1.72 6.91 23.44
C ASP A 79 -0.88 6.53 24.66
N SER A 80 -0.25 5.35 24.68
CA SER A 80 0.79 5.08 25.67
C SER A 80 1.94 6.05 25.45
N HIS A 81 2.53 6.58 26.53
CA HIS A 81 3.66 7.54 26.59
C HIS A 81 4.91 7.25 25.71
N GLU A 82 4.86 6.26 24.82
CA GLU A 82 5.85 5.84 23.83
C GLU A 82 5.61 6.42 22.41
N PHE A 83 4.62 7.29 22.19
CA PHE A 83 4.31 7.82 20.84
C PHE A 83 5.50 8.55 20.18
N SER A 84 6.41 9.14 20.98
CA SER A 84 7.64 9.79 20.47
C SER A 84 8.61 8.83 19.79
N ASP A 85 8.59 7.53 20.15
CA ASP A 85 9.55 6.53 19.69
C ASP A 85 8.97 5.60 18.62
N ILE A 86 7.64 5.61 18.41
CA ILE A 86 6.97 4.76 17.42
C ILE A 86 6.97 5.43 16.04
N THR A 87 7.82 4.91 15.15
CA THR A 87 7.79 5.27 13.72
C THR A 87 6.57 4.64 13.05
N VAL A 88 5.57 5.47 12.70
CA VAL A 88 4.38 5.04 11.96
C VAL A 88 4.73 4.91 10.48
N THR A 89 4.56 3.71 9.94
CA THR A 89 4.83 3.40 8.53
C THR A 89 3.55 3.39 7.70
N LEU A 90 3.68 3.46 6.37
CA LEU A 90 2.55 3.28 5.45
C LEU A 90 1.84 1.92 5.67
N THR A 91 2.60 0.86 6.00
CA THR A 91 2.01 -0.45 6.29
C THR A 91 1.16 -0.41 7.57
N ASP A 92 1.55 0.39 8.57
CA ASP A 92 0.76 0.58 9.80
C ASP A 92 -0.58 1.23 9.50
N VAL A 93 -0.57 2.28 8.68
CA VAL A 93 -1.79 2.99 8.28
C VAL A 93 -2.78 2.05 7.59
N PHE A 94 -2.31 1.19 6.69
CA PHE A 94 -3.18 0.24 5.98
C PHE A 94 -3.61 -0.96 6.84
N LEU A 95 -2.75 -1.42 7.75
CA LEU A 95 -3.14 -2.43 8.74
C LEU A 95 -4.24 -1.89 9.66
N LEU A 96 -4.11 -0.64 10.09
CA LEU A 96 -5.09 0.04 10.92
C LEU A 96 -6.41 0.27 10.16
N MET A 97 -6.34 0.78 8.93
CA MET A 97 -7.53 0.95 8.09
C MET A 97 -8.29 -0.38 7.94
N THR A 98 -7.56 -1.47 7.70
CA THR A 98 -8.14 -2.80 7.58
C THR A 98 -8.82 -3.24 8.87
N GLU A 99 -8.18 -3.04 10.02
CA GLU A 99 -8.78 -3.31 11.33
C GLU A 99 -10.08 -2.53 11.55
N VAL A 100 -10.08 -1.22 11.25
CA VAL A 100 -11.26 -0.36 11.37
C VAL A 100 -12.40 -0.87 10.50
N HIS A 101 -12.11 -1.24 9.24
CA HIS A 101 -13.12 -1.79 8.33
C HIS A 101 -13.67 -3.15 8.80
N LEU A 102 -12.82 -4.05 9.31
CA LEU A 102 -13.23 -5.34 9.87
C LEU A 102 -14.10 -5.21 11.12
N ASN A 103 -13.89 -4.17 11.92
CA ASN A 103 -14.66 -3.93 13.13
C ASN A 103 -16.03 -3.27 12.86
N ARG A 104 -16.28 -2.72 11.65
CA ARG A 104 -17.55 -2.02 11.33
C ARG A 104 -18.78 -2.93 11.24
N THR A 105 -18.61 -4.18 10.83
CA THR A 105 -19.74 -5.11 10.58
C THR A 105 -20.07 -6.01 11.77
N GLN A 106 -19.22 -6.05 12.81
CA GLN A 106 -19.47 -6.89 13.98
C GLN A 106 -20.51 -6.22 14.91
N LYS A 107 -21.78 -6.56 14.69
CA LYS A 107 -22.90 -6.28 15.62
C LYS A 107 -22.71 -7.07 16.92
N THR A 108 -21.88 -6.62 17.86
CA THR A 108 -21.93 -7.14 19.23
C THR A 108 -21.66 -6.03 20.24
N ASN A 109 -22.75 -5.59 20.89
CA ASN A 109 -22.85 -4.88 22.16
C ASN A 109 -21.94 -3.65 22.33
N LEU A 110 -22.56 -2.49 22.51
CA LEU A 110 -21.94 -1.18 22.78
C LEU A 110 -20.83 -1.20 23.87
N LEU A 111 -20.77 -2.25 24.69
CA LEU A 111 -19.77 -2.50 25.73
C LEU A 111 -18.45 -3.16 25.25
N LYS A 112 -18.40 -3.80 24.08
CA LYS A 112 -17.19 -4.49 23.55
C LYS A 112 -16.44 -3.73 22.46
N LYS A 113 -16.90 -2.53 22.12
CA LYS A 113 -16.37 -1.71 21.01
C LYS A 113 -14.89 -1.31 21.20
N ASN A 114 -14.31 -1.51 22.40
CA ASN A 114 -13.02 -0.92 22.77
C ASN A 114 -12.02 -1.90 23.45
N THR A 115 -12.17 -3.22 23.26
CA THR A 115 -11.31 -4.19 24.00
C THR A 115 -10.69 -5.29 23.15
N ARG A 116 -11.04 -5.38 21.86
CA ARG A 116 -10.46 -6.42 21.00
C ARG A 116 -9.11 -5.97 20.45
N SER A 117 -8.05 -6.68 20.80
CA SER A 117 -6.73 -6.42 20.23
C SER A 117 -6.73 -6.63 18.71
N GLN A 118 -5.90 -5.86 18.00
CA GLN A 118 -5.67 -6.00 16.57
C GLN A 118 -5.40 -7.45 16.15
N ILE A 119 -4.64 -8.20 16.94
CA ILE A 119 -4.35 -9.61 16.70
C ILE A 119 -5.62 -10.44 16.57
N GLU A 120 -6.56 -10.27 17.50
CA GLU A 120 -7.80 -11.04 17.51
C GLU A 120 -8.72 -10.65 16.35
N THR A 121 -8.76 -9.36 15.98
CA THR A 121 -9.51 -8.89 14.80
C THR A 121 -9.02 -9.56 13.53
N TYR A 122 -7.70 -9.56 13.29
CA TYR A 122 -7.11 -10.19 12.12
C TYR A 122 -7.29 -11.71 12.11
N LYS A 123 -7.13 -12.35 13.28
CA LYS A 123 -7.25 -13.80 13.42
C LYS A 123 -8.67 -14.29 13.08
N THR A 124 -9.71 -13.62 13.60
CA THR A 124 -11.10 -14.02 13.31
C THR A 124 -11.52 -13.74 11.87
N ASN A 125 -11.01 -12.66 11.27
CA ASN A 125 -11.35 -12.31 9.89
C ASN A 125 -10.36 -12.88 8.86
N LYS A 126 -9.54 -13.87 9.26
CA LYS A 126 -8.48 -14.43 8.42
C LYS A 126 -8.96 -14.93 7.05
N ASN A 127 -10.13 -15.57 6.99
CA ASN A 127 -10.67 -16.11 5.75
C ASN A 127 -11.08 -14.99 4.79
N ILE A 128 -11.78 -13.98 5.29
CA ILE A 128 -12.18 -12.79 4.51
C ILE A 128 -10.95 -12.05 3.99
N LEU A 129 -9.94 -11.84 4.86
CA LEU A 129 -8.67 -11.23 4.46
C LEU A 129 -7.97 -12.03 3.36
N PHE A 130 -7.98 -13.36 3.45
CA PHE A 130 -7.40 -14.22 2.42
C PHE A 130 -8.15 -14.07 1.08
N SER A 131 -9.48 -14.11 1.10
CA SER A 131 -10.32 -13.93 -0.10
C SER A 131 -10.10 -12.57 -0.76
N LEU A 132 -10.12 -11.47 0.00
CA LEU A 132 -9.82 -10.13 -0.51
C LEU A 132 -8.41 -10.05 -1.10
N SER A 133 -7.43 -10.65 -0.42
CA SER A 133 -6.04 -10.70 -0.89
C SER A 133 -5.91 -11.46 -2.22
N LYS A 134 -6.67 -12.54 -2.39
CA LYS A 134 -6.69 -13.36 -3.60
C LYS A 134 -7.31 -12.63 -4.79
N ILE A 135 -8.42 -11.90 -4.58
CA ILE A 135 -9.03 -11.03 -5.59
C ILE A 135 -8.02 -9.96 -6.01
N ALA A 136 -7.40 -9.27 -5.05
CA ALA A 136 -6.40 -8.23 -5.32
C ALA A 136 -5.21 -8.78 -6.11
N HIS A 137 -4.67 -9.93 -5.72
CA HIS A 137 -3.55 -10.57 -6.42
C HIS A 137 -3.90 -10.95 -7.87
N ARG A 138 -5.07 -11.58 -8.08
CA ARG A 138 -5.56 -11.90 -9.43
C ARG A 138 -5.68 -10.64 -10.28
N GLY A 139 -6.22 -9.57 -9.70
CA GLY A 139 -6.34 -8.27 -10.35
C GLY A 139 -4.98 -7.72 -10.77
N MET A 140 -4.03 -7.65 -9.85
CA MET A 140 -2.68 -7.13 -10.13
C MET A 140 -1.94 -7.96 -11.18
N GLN A 141 -2.07 -9.29 -11.19
CA GLN A 141 -1.44 -10.15 -12.20
C GLN A 141 -2.01 -9.92 -13.60
N LYS A 142 -3.30 -9.60 -13.71
CA LYS A 142 -3.99 -9.36 -14.97
C LYS A 142 -4.10 -7.87 -15.35
N SER A 143 -3.49 -6.97 -14.57
CA SER A 143 -3.70 -5.52 -14.69
C SER A 143 -5.19 -5.12 -14.69
N LEU A 144 -5.99 -5.81 -13.87
CA LEU A 144 -7.42 -5.61 -13.71
C LEU A 144 -7.71 -4.86 -12.39
N PHE A 145 -8.47 -3.78 -12.51
CA PHE A 145 -8.83 -2.89 -11.38
C PHE A 145 -10.34 -2.85 -11.11
N VAL A 146 -11.14 -3.30 -12.07
CA VAL A 146 -12.59 -3.44 -11.99
C VAL A 146 -12.91 -4.91 -12.21
N PHE A 147 -13.66 -5.51 -11.31
CA PHE A 147 -13.98 -6.93 -11.27
C PHE A 147 -15.47 -7.11 -11.50
N ASP A 148 -15.85 -8.13 -12.25
CA ASP A 148 -17.26 -8.48 -12.40
C ASP A 148 -17.81 -9.04 -11.09
N GLN A 149 -19.09 -8.79 -10.81
CA GLN A 149 -19.76 -9.28 -9.59
C GLN A 149 -19.58 -10.79 -9.40
N ASP A 150 -19.76 -11.58 -10.46
CA ASP A 150 -19.64 -13.03 -10.40
C ASP A 150 -18.20 -13.46 -10.03
N GLU A 151 -17.17 -12.75 -10.51
CA GLU A 151 -15.77 -13.04 -10.16
C GLU A 151 -15.45 -12.76 -8.69
N VAL A 152 -16.09 -11.73 -8.13
CA VAL A 152 -15.92 -11.31 -6.74
C VAL A 152 -16.66 -12.25 -5.79
N LEU A 153 -17.91 -12.61 -6.13
CA LEU A 153 -18.76 -13.45 -5.29
C LEU A 153 -18.31 -14.93 -5.22
N ILE A 154 -17.35 -15.34 -6.05
CA ILE A 154 -16.66 -16.63 -5.91
C ILE A 154 -15.85 -16.68 -4.60
N ASP A 155 -15.21 -15.58 -4.21
CA ASP A 155 -14.25 -15.55 -3.12
C ASP A 155 -14.82 -14.88 -1.84
N ILE A 156 -15.78 -13.97 -1.94
CA ILE A 156 -16.40 -13.26 -0.80
C ILE A 156 -17.93 -13.24 -0.87
N SER A 157 -18.61 -13.19 0.28
CA SER A 157 -20.07 -13.11 0.32
C SER A 157 -20.59 -11.68 0.13
N GLU A 158 -21.89 -11.52 -0.18
CA GLU A 158 -22.53 -10.20 -0.22
C GLU A 158 -22.43 -9.45 1.13
N GLN A 159 -22.42 -10.18 2.24
CA GLN A 159 -22.25 -9.57 3.58
C GLN A 159 -20.84 -9.02 3.76
N ASP A 160 -19.82 -9.66 3.18
CA ASP A 160 -18.44 -9.19 3.24
C ASP A 160 -18.25 -7.91 2.42
N LEU A 161 -19.05 -7.67 1.37
CA LEU A 161 -19.03 -6.42 0.62
C LEU A 161 -19.37 -5.21 1.50
N HIS A 162 -20.22 -5.39 2.52
CA HIS A 162 -20.55 -4.34 3.48
C HIS A 162 -19.37 -3.90 4.37
N LEU A 163 -18.25 -4.65 4.37
CA LEU A 163 -17.00 -4.20 5.00
C LEU A 163 -16.42 -2.95 4.32
N GLY A 164 -16.78 -2.69 3.05
CA GLY A 164 -16.40 -1.47 2.34
C GLY A 164 -14.95 -1.43 1.84
N PHE A 165 -14.32 -2.58 1.65
CA PHE A 165 -13.02 -2.68 0.96
C PHE A 165 -13.17 -2.54 -0.56
N LEU A 166 -14.29 -3.03 -1.08
CA LEU A 166 -14.72 -2.90 -2.47
C LEU A 166 -15.92 -1.96 -2.54
N ARG A 167 -16.01 -1.18 -3.61
CA ARG A 167 -17.19 -0.36 -3.94
C ARG A 167 -17.81 -0.83 -5.25
N ALA A 168 -19.14 -0.81 -5.31
CA ALA A 168 -19.85 -1.06 -6.55
C ALA A 168 -19.66 0.13 -7.51
N VAL A 169 -19.45 -0.18 -8.78
CA VAL A 169 -19.41 0.76 -9.90
C VAL A 169 -20.38 0.28 -10.99
N PRO A 170 -20.95 1.20 -11.78
CA PRO A 170 -21.75 0.81 -12.93
C PRO A 170 -20.93 -0.10 -13.86
N GLY A 171 -21.51 -1.22 -14.27
CA GLY A 171 -20.86 -2.13 -15.22
C GLY A 171 -20.62 -1.43 -16.56
N TYR A 172 -19.41 -1.57 -17.11
CA TYR A 172 -19.03 -0.96 -18.40
C TYR A 172 -19.29 -1.90 -19.61
N GLY A 173 -19.89 -3.08 -19.38
CA GLY A 173 -20.07 -4.14 -20.38
C GLY A 173 -21.43 -4.14 -21.11
N ARG A 174 -21.56 -5.03 -22.11
CA ARG A 174 -22.76 -5.20 -22.96
C ARG A 174 -24.02 -5.65 -22.20
N CYS A 175 -23.88 -6.14 -20.97
CA CYS A 175 -24.99 -6.52 -20.10
C CYS A 175 -25.13 -5.46 -19.00
N SER A 176 -25.81 -4.36 -19.32
CA SER A 176 -25.93 -3.14 -18.49
C SER A 176 -26.64 -3.32 -17.13
N ASN A 177 -26.99 -4.54 -16.76
CA ASN A 177 -27.75 -4.86 -15.54
C ASN A 177 -26.89 -5.54 -14.44
N GLN A 178 -25.59 -5.76 -14.65
CA GLN A 178 -24.70 -6.33 -13.63
C GLN A 178 -23.81 -5.24 -13.02
N PHE A 179 -23.61 -5.32 -11.70
CA PHE A 179 -22.66 -4.45 -11.01
C PHE A 179 -21.23 -4.95 -11.24
N SER A 180 -20.28 -4.03 -11.33
CA SER A 180 -18.86 -4.35 -11.19
C SER A 180 -18.37 -3.79 -9.86
N TYR A 181 -17.24 -4.29 -9.38
CA TYR A 181 -16.63 -3.85 -8.13
C TYR A 181 -15.20 -3.42 -8.35
N GLU A 182 -14.74 -2.44 -7.60
CA GLU A 182 -13.32 -2.09 -7.54
C GLU A 182 -12.90 -1.85 -6.09
N PHE A 183 -11.61 -2.02 -5.79
CA PHE A 183 -11.09 -1.64 -4.49
C PHE A 183 -11.30 -0.13 -4.28
N LEU A 184 -11.59 0.26 -3.03
CA LEU A 184 -11.78 1.67 -2.67
C LEU A 184 -10.67 2.58 -3.20
N HIS A 185 -9.44 2.05 -3.28
CA HIS A 185 -8.32 2.70 -3.92
C HIS A 185 -7.30 1.68 -4.45
N LEU A 186 -6.57 2.00 -5.52
CA LEU A 186 -5.54 1.14 -6.11
C LEU A 186 -4.44 0.73 -5.11
N ILE A 187 -4.03 1.65 -4.23
CA ILE A 187 -3.03 1.34 -3.18
C ILE A 187 -3.57 0.30 -2.17
N LEU A 188 -4.88 0.28 -1.93
CA LEU A 188 -5.52 -0.75 -1.10
C LEU A 188 -5.46 -2.11 -1.79
N GLN A 189 -5.69 -2.16 -3.11
CA GLN A 189 -5.46 -3.35 -3.92
C GLN A 189 -3.98 -3.80 -3.81
N SER A 190 -3.01 -2.89 -3.99
CA SER A 190 -1.58 -3.19 -3.81
C SER A 190 -1.25 -3.77 -2.43
N PHE A 191 -1.87 -3.25 -1.37
CA PHE A 191 -1.73 -3.76 0.00
C PHE A 191 -2.26 -5.19 0.13
N PHE A 192 -3.48 -5.45 -0.35
CA PHE A 192 -4.08 -6.78 -0.32
C PHE A 192 -3.30 -7.79 -1.18
N THR A 193 -2.71 -7.37 -2.29
CA THR A 193 -1.80 -8.21 -3.08
C THR A 193 -0.55 -8.58 -2.30
N ALA A 194 0.06 -7.62 -1.59
CA ALA A 194 1.19 -7.92 -0.70
C ALA A 194 0.78 -8.88 0.43
N LEU A 195 -0.43 -8.70 0.98
CA LEU A 195 -0.98 -9.59 1.99
C LEU A 195 -1.16 -11.03 1.45
N PHE A 196 -1.60 -11.20 0.20
CA PHE A 196 -1.70 -12.51 -0.45
C PHE A 196 -0.33 -13.18 -0.54
N LEU A 197 0.68 -12.44 -1.03
CA LEU A 197 2.05 -12.95 -1.13
C LEU A 197 2.63 -13.35 0.23
N VAL A 198 2.15 -12.77 1.32
CA VAL A 198 2.48 -13.17 2.69
C VAL A 198 1.67 -14.39 3.15
N MET A 199 0.36 -14.41 2.90
CA MET A 199 -0.57 -15.42 3.41
C MET A 199 -0.52 -16.76 2.68
N GLU A 200 -0.39 -16.77 1.35
CA GLU A 200 -0.41 -17.99 0.55
C GLU A 200 0.85 -18.82 0.80
N LYS A 201 0.68 -20.06 1.25
CA LYS A 201 1.80 -20.94 1.64
C LYS A 201 2.63 -21.36 0.44
N LYS A 202 2.00 -21.52 -0.73
CA LYS A 202 2.63 -22.05 -1.95
C LYS A 202 3.44 -21.02 -2.73
N VAL A 203 3.41 -19.74 -2.34
CA VAL A 203 4.18 -18.68 -3.00
C VAL A 203 5.67 -18.99 -2.95
N GLY A 204 6.23 -19.27 -4.13
CA GLY A 204 7.66 -19.50 -4.35
C GLY A 204 8.46 -18.20 -4.37
N ALA A 205 9.79 -18.31 -4.39
CA ALA A 205 10.67 -17.12 -4.44
C ALA A 205 10.44 -16.26 -5.69
N LYS A 206 10.22 -16.89 -6.85
CA LYS A 206 9.93 -16.18 -8.12
C LYS A 206 8.65 -15.35 -8.04
N GLU A 207 7.57 -15.94 -7.52
CA GLU A 207 6.28 -15.25 -7.37
C GLU A 207 6.35 -14.16 -6.30
N LEU A 208 7.04 -14.41 -5.17
CA LEU A 208 7.26 -13.41 -4.12
C LEU A 208 7.99 -12.16 -4.64
N LEU A 209 8.89 -12.34 -5.61
CA LEU A 209 9.72 -11.27 -6.19
C LEU A 209 9.19 -10.74 -7.52
N HIS A 210 8.05 -11.25 -7.99
CA HIS A 210 7.48 -10.91 -9.31
C HIS A 210 7.33 -9.40 -9.50
N PHE A 211 6.72 -8.71 -8.52
CA PHE A 211 6.50 -7.28 -8.62
C PHE A 211 7.78 -6.45 -8.47
N PHE A 212 8.86 -7.00 -7.91
CA PHE A 212 10.18 -6.34 -7.94
C PHE A 212 10.77 -6.38 -9.34
N THR A 213 10.66 -7.52 -10.03
CA THR A 213 11.17 -7.66 -11.39
C THR A 213 10.40 -6.78 -12.38
N GLU A 214 9.08 -6.67 -12.23
CA GLU A 214 8.23 -5.81 -13.07
C GLU A 214 8.45 -4.30 -12.85
N CYS A 215 8.96 -3.89 -11.68
CA CYS A 215 9.40 -2.51 -11.47
C CYS A 215 10.75 -2.23 -12.15
N SER A 216 11.59 -3.25 -12.33
CA SER A 216 12.97 -3.10 -12.82
C SER A 216 13.05 -2.86 -14.33
N THR A 217 11.95 -3.02 -15.06
CA THR A 217 11.91 -2.98 -16.54
C THR A 217 11.65 -1.59 -17.13
N ILE A 218 11.34 -0.57 -16.32
CA ILE A 218 10.83 0.74 -16.80
C ILE A 218 11.89 1.86 -16.80
N ASP A 219 12.96 1.76 -16.02
CA ASP A 219 13.89 2.88 -15.80
C ASP A 219 15.06 2.94 -16.79
N THR A 220 14.80 3.33 -18.05
CA THR A 220 15.89 3.76 -18.97
C THR A 220 15.79 5.21 -19.45
N SER A 221 14.89 6.05 -18.91
CA SER A 221 14.76 7.43 -19.38
C SER A 221 14.37 8.40 -18.26
N LEU A 222 15.29 9.34 -17.96
CA LEU A 222 15.22 10.53 -17.08
C LEU A 222 15.83 10.41 -15.67
N SER A 223 16.75 11.34 -15.39
CA SER A 223 17.68 11.33 -14.25
C SER A 223 17.08 11.76 -12.91
N ASP A 224 17.86 11.49 -11.86
CA ASP A 224 17.83 12.06 -10.50
C ASP A 224 16.90 11.39 -9.47
N CYS A 225 17.06 10.07 -9.31
CA CYS A 225 17.35 9.35 -8.05
C CYS A 225 17.00 7.88 -8.26
N LEU A 226 18.04 7.06 -8.43
CA LEU A 226 18.09 5.60 -8.65
C LEU A 226 18.31 5.16 -10.11
N PRO A 227 19.46 4.52 -10.41
CA PRO A 227 19.57 3.63 -11.57
C PRO A 227 19.92 2.18 -11.16
N ILE A 228 19.20 1.18 -11.65
CA ILE A 228 19.78 -0.16 -11.85
C ILE A 228 19.33 -0.67 -13.23
N ASN A 229 20.29 -0.81 -14.13
CA ASN A 229 20.10 -1.29 -15.49
C ASN A 229 20.86 -2.62 -15.62
N TRP A 230 20.23 -3.73 -16.04
CA TRP A 230 20.94 -4.87 -16.66
C TRP A 230 20.05 -5.72 -17.58
N LEU A 231 20.35 -5.55 -18.88
CA LEU A 231 20.27 -6.42 -20.07
C LEU A 231 18.93 -6.91 -20.69
N LYS A 232 18.75 -6.40 -21.91
CA LYS A 232 18.09 -6.90 -23.13
C LYS A 232 16.58 -6.67 -23.31
N ASN A 233 16.32 -5.62 -24.10
CA ASN A 233 15.47 -5.58 -25.29
C ASN A 233 14.25 -6.49 -25.33
N HIS A 234 13.08 -5.91 -25.07
CA HIS A 234 11.92 -6.02 -25.95
C HIS A 234 11.16 -4.70 -25.91
N HIS A 235 11.47 -3.76 -26.80
CA HIS A 235 10.47 -2.77 -27.18
C HIS A 235 9.48 -3.49 -28.10
N SER A 236 8.39 -4.01 -27.54
CA SER A 236 7.24 -4.38 -28.36
C SER A 236 6.56 -3.10 -28.84
N THR A 237 6.54 -2.93 -30.15
CA THR A 237 5.75 -1.95 -30.87
C THR A 237 4.29 -2.02 -30.40
N GLY A 238 3.77 -0.93 -29.82
CA GLY A 238 2.34 -0.77 -29.49
C GLY A 238 1.94 -0.81 -28.01
N GLU A 239 2.82 -0.43 -27.06
CA GLU A 239 2.40 -0.33 -25.66
C GLU A 239 1.54 0.91 -25.36
N ASP A 240 0.51 0.73 -24.54
CA ASP A 240 -0.36 1.80 -24.03
C ASP A 240 0.48 2.86 -23.28
N PRO A 241 0.49 4.14 -23.72
CA PRO A 241 1.27 5.20 -23.09
C PRO A 241 0.83 5.50 -21.64
N PHE A 242 -0.33 5.00 -21.20
CA PHE A 242 -0.81 5.13 -19.83
C PHE A 242 -0.50 3.92 -18.95
N ARG A 243 0.10 2.85 -19.49
CA ARG A 243 0.51 1.68 -18.73
C ARG A 243 1.55 2.09 -17.68
N ASN A 244 1.24 1.86 -16.41
CA ASN A 244 2.12 2.27 -15.30
C ASN A 244 2.17 1.20 -14.21
N ASN A 245 3.39 0.79 -13.83
CA ASN A 245 3.69 -0.17 -12.77
C ASN A 245 3.98 0.46 -11.39
N GLU A 246 3.67 1.74 -11.17
CA GLU A 246 3.77 2.41 -9.85
C GLU A 246 3.05 1.62 -8.75
N HIS A 247 1.93 1.01 -9.08
CA HIS A 247 1.15 0.19 -8.17
C HIS A 247 1.90 -1.07 -7.68
N PHE A 248 2.86 -1.59 -8.47
CA PHE A 248 3.78 -2.65 -8.05
C PHE A 248 4.79 -2.17 -7.01
N HIS A 249 5.22 -0.90 -7.08
CA HIS A 249 6.08 -0.31 -6.05
C HIS A 249 5.38 -0.30 -4.69
N PHE A 250 4.10 0.06 -4.64
CA PHE A 250 3.32 -0.03 -3.41
C PHE A 250 3.20 -1.47 -2.91
N THR A 251 2.96 -2.45 -3.80
CA THR A 251 2.95 -3.87 -3.41
C THR A 251 4.28 -4.30 -2.80
N ASN A 252 5.41 -3.89 -3.40
CA ASN A 252 6.75 -4.19 -2.88
C ASN A 252 6.99 -3.53 -1.50
N LEU A 253 6.58 -2.27 -1.33
CA LEU A 253 6.69 -1.56 -0.04
C LEU A 253 5.87 -2.24 1.06
N PHE A 254 4.61 -2.59 0.77
CA PHE A 254 3.77 -3.32 1.72
C PHE A 254 4.31 -4.70 2.01
N LEU A 255 4.83 -5.41 1.01
CA LEU A 255 5.42 -6.74 1.22
C LEU A 255 6.62 -6.66 2.17
N CYS A 256 7.47 -5.64 2.03
CA CYS A 256 8.57 -5.38 2.97
C CYS A 256 8.08 -5.06 4.38
N GLY A 257 7.10 -4.16 4.49
CA GLY A 257 6.53 -3.74 5.77
C GLY A 257 5.87 -4.88 6.52
N LEU A 258 5.08 -5.70 5.81
CA LEU A 258 4.44 -6.90 6.36
C LEU A 258 5.51 -7.93 6.79
N LEU A 259 6.54 -8.21 5.99
CA LEU A 259 7.58 -9.18 6.36
C LEU A 259 8.64 -8.63 7.35
N SER A 260 8.45 -7.41 7.86
CA SER A 260 9.34 -6.77 8.84
C SER A 260 9.33 -7.48 10.21
N LYS A 261 10.28 -7.13 11.11
CA LYS A 261 10.33 -7.74 12.47
C LYS A 261 9.15 -7.23 13.29
N ALA A 262 8.84 -5.95 13.15
CA ALA A 262 7.76 -5.28 13.86
C ALA A 262 6.39 -5.95 13.64
N LYS A 263 6.11 -6.46 12.42
CA LYS A 263 4.82 -7.08 12.08
C LYS A 263 4.76 -8.59 12.27
N HIS A 264 5.86 -9.22 12.68
CA HIS A 264 5.88 -10.66 12.91
C HIS A 264 4.89 -11.10 14.00
N LYS A 265 4.73 -10.31 15.07
CA LYS A 265 3.80 -10.62 16.18
C LYS A 265 2.35 -10.67 15.70
N LEU A 266 1.95 -9.77 14.81
CA LEU A 266 0.60 -9.77 14.22
C LEU A 266 0.45 -10.93 13.22
N LEU A 267 1.35 -11.01 12.25
CA LEU A 267 1.19 -11.91 11.10
C LEU A 267 1.33 -13.39 11.43
N ARG A 268 1.99 -13.76 12.53
CA ARG A 268 2.10 -15.17 12.96
C ARG A 268 0.74 -15.80 13.30
N HIS A 269 -0.29 -14.99 13.51
CA HIS A 269 -1.67 -15.46 13.73
C HIS A 269 -2.43 -15.72 12.41
N LEU A 270 -1.92 -15.17 11.30
CA LEU A 270 -2.45 -15.42 9.96
C LEU A 270 -1.69 -16.55 9.27
N VAL A 271 -0.37 -16.60 9.43
CA VAL A 271 0.55 -17.48 8.69
C VAL A 271 1.56 -18.10 9.63
N SER A 272 2.08 -19.30 9.32
CA SER A 272 3.11 -19.93 10.14
C SER A 272 4.39 -19.09 10.20
N SER A 273 5.00 -19.02 11.39
CA SER A 273 6.26 -18.29 11.59
C SER A 273 7.39 -18.81 10.69
N ALA A 274 7.40 -20.11 10.36
CA ALA A 274 8.37 -20.70 9.44
C ALA A 274 8.23 -20.13 8.02
N SER A 275 7.00 -19.99 7.52
CA SER A 275 6.72 -19.38 6.21
C SER A 275 7.16 -17.90 6.18
N LEU A 276 6.80 -17.13 7.22
CA LEU A 276 7.21 -15.72 7.33
C LEU A 276 8.73 -15.56 7.33
N LYS A 277 9.45 -16.38 8.11
CA LYS A 277 10.93 -16.38 8.15
C LYS A 277 11.52 -16.73 6.79
N LYS A 278 10.98 -17.75 6.10
CA LYS A 278 11.42 -18.17 4.77
C LYS A 278 11.26 -17.04 3.75
N LYS A 279 10.06 -16.46 3.64
CA LYS A 279 9.76 -15.36 2.70
C LYS A 279 10.62 -14.13 2.98
N ARG A 280 10.81 -13.79 4.25
CA ARG A 280 11.71 -12.71 4.65
C ARG A 280 13.16 -12.97 4.23
N LYS A 281 13.66 -14.20 4.39
CA LYS A 281 15.02 -14.57 3.97
C LYS A 281 15.21 -14.36 2.46
N VAL A 282 14.20 -14.72 1.67
CA VAL A 282 14.19 -14.47 0.20
C VAL A 282 14.30 -12.97 -0.09
N LEU A 283 13.49 -12.13 0.55
CA LEU A 283 13.57 -10.66 0.37
C LEU A 283 14.94 -10.09 0.74
N LEU A 284 15.50 -10.49 1.89
CA LEU A 284 16.80 -10.00 2.33
C LEU A 284 17.93 -10.43 1.38
N ALA A 285 17.87 -11.66 0.86
CA ALA A 285 18.81 -12.13 -0.15
C ALA A 285 18.68 -11.31 -1.44
N TYR A 286 17.46 -11.05 -1.90
CA TYR A 286 17.20 -10.20 -3.06
C TYR A 286 17.78 -8.79 -2.86
N PHE A 287 17.50 -8.13 -1.72
CA PHE A 287 18.04 -6.80 -1.44
C PHE A 287 19.56 -6.78 -1.34
N SER A 288 20.17 -7.80 -0.74
CA SER A 288 21.63 -7.89 -0.69
C SER A 288 22.24 -7.98 -2.09
N VAL A 289 21.66 -8.79 -2.97
CA VAL A 289 22.12 -8.93 -4.36
C VAL A 289 21.87 -7.63 -5.14
N SER A 290 20.66 -7.07 -5.04
CA SER A 290 20.26 -5.84 -5.72
C SER A 290 21.14 -4.66 -5.31
N MET A 291 21.40 -4.49 -4.01
CA MET A 291 22.25 -3.43 -3.50
C MET A 291 23.71 -3.61 -3.94
N LYS A 292 24.25 -4.83 -3.88
CA LYS A 292 25.61 -5.11 -4.38
C LYS A 292 25.73 -4.83 -5.87
N SER A 293 24.72 -5.19 -6.65
CA SER A 293 24.67 -4.92 -8.09
C SER A 293 24.64 -3.41 -8.36
N HIS A 294 23.75 -2.69 -7.66
CA HIS A 294 23.64 -1.23 -7.75
C HIS A 294 24.97 -0.54 -7.43
N LEU A 295 25.57 -0.85 -6.28
CA LEU A 295 26.83 -0.23 -5.83
C LEU A 295 28.01 -0.54 -6.78
N LYS A 296 28.00 -1.68 -7.47
CA LYS A 296 28.98 -1.99 -8.53
C LYS A 296 28.74 -1.21 -9.81
N GLY A 297 27.47 -0.93 -10.13
CA GLY A 297 27.07 -0.14 -11.30
C GLY A 297 27.31 1.36 -11.11
N LEU A 298 27.43 1.84 -9.88
CA LEU A 298 27.85 3.22 -9.60
C LEU A 298 29.31 3.39 -10.03
N ILE A 299 29.52 4.29 -10.98
CA ILE A 299 30.83 4.72 -11.43
C ILE A 299 31.49 5.36 -10.20
N ARG A 300 32.55 4.76 -9.67
CA ARG A 300 33.37 5.44 -8.65
C ARG A 300 33.88 6.71 -9.29
N ALA A 301 33.34 7.86 -8.89
CA ALA A 301 33.94 9.14 -9.21
C ALA A 301 35.40 9.07 -8.76
N ARG A 302 36.33 9.02 -9.71
CA ARG A 302 37.75 9.22 -9.43
C ARG A 302 37.91 10.70 -9.08
N LEU A 303 37.56 11.07 -7.84
CA LEU A 303 38.00 12.33 -7.27
C LEU A 303 39.53 12.28 -7.26
N LYS A 304 40.15 13.13 -8.07
CA LYS A 304 41.60 13.20 -8.27
C LYS A 304 42.38 13.71 -7.05
N GLU A 305 41.71 13.99 -5.94
CA GLU A 305 42.31 14.61 -4.77
C GLU A 305 41.78 13.96 -3.48
N TYR A 306 42.23 12.74 -3.23
CA TYR A 306 42.39 12.24 -1.86
C TYR A 306 43.67 11.43 -1.85
N LYS A 307 44.80 12.12 -1.67
CA LYS A 307 46.04 11.47 -1.25
C LYS A 307 45.88 11.15 0.24
N GLN A 308 46.26 9.92 0.57
CA GLN A 308 46.23 9.30 1.89
C GLN A 308 46.94 10.14 2.95
#